data_AF-A0A918E5V8-F1
#
_entry.id   AF-A0A918E5V8-F1
#
_cell.length_a   1.000
_cell.length_b   1.000
_cell.length_c   1.000
_cell.angle_alpha   90.00
_cell.angle_beta   90.00
_cell.angle_gamma   90.00
#
_symmetry.space_group_name_H-M   'P 1'
#
loop_
_entity.id
_entity.type
_entity.pdbx_description
1 polymer ?
#
loop_
_entity_poly.entity_id
_entity_poly.type
_entity_poly.pdbx_seq_one_letter_code
_entity_poly.pdbx_strand_id
1 'polypeptide(L)'
;MAKAFWIDQEFDRDRDGRFSVHVRKNLDEFEWGDIAPVRFACAAWRLATPPSLSPGYVRWDRRVLEATCVRNTWDGTLNARIRVASPLPAPLTDSRTWWRDRGWLGWQEVFGQYVEPTQQDLARNPFVRASLLIDVPVPLGDLPPEPEGPHDQVEQSAGRAVTVLVRELNDLVTPVLDQLG
;
A
#
# COMPACT_ATOMS: atom_id res chain seq x y z
N MET A 1 -8.81 4.76 -17.01
CA MET A 1 -7.83 3.99 -16.20
C MET A 1 -8.15 4.23 -14.75
N ALA A 2 -8.23 3.17 -13.95
CA ALA A 2 -8.44 3.28 -12.50
C ALA A 2 -7.08 3.54 -11.81
N LYS A 3 -7.07 4.37 -10.78
CA LYS A 3 -5.84 4.67 -10.02
C LYS A 3 -5.51 3.50 -9.09
N ALA A 4 -4.22 3.16 -8.98
CA ALA A 4 -3.75 2.16 -8.02
C ALA A 4 -4.00 2.58 -6.55
N PHE A 5 -3.90 3.88 -6.25
CA PHE A 5 -4.05 4.45 -4.91
C PHE A 5 -4.91 5.73 -4.95
N TRP A 6 -5.70 5.98 -3.90
CA TRP A 6 -6.40 7.25 -3.73
C TRP A 6 -6.55 7.60 -2.25
N ILE A 7 -6.69 8.89 -1.97
CA ILE A 7 -7.02 9.40 -0.64
C ILE A 7 -8.54 9.55 -0.56
N ASP A 8 -9.14 8.96 0.46
CA ASP A 8 -10.57 9.03 0.71
C ASP A 8 -10.91 10.28 1.53
N GLN A 9 -10.68 11.46 0.93
CA GLN A 9 -10.80 12.75 1.63
C GLN A 9 -12.24 13.04 2.08
N GLU A 10 -13.24 12.58 1.33
CA GLU A 10 -14.64 12.75 1.68
C GLU A 10 -14.96 11.95 2.95
N PHE A 11 -14.62 10.66 2.97
CA PHE A 11 -14.80 9.81 4.15
C PHE A 11 -14.02 10.32 5.37
N ASP A 12 -12.80 10.83 5.18
CA ASP A 12 -12.01 11.38 6.28
C ASP A 12 -12.63 12.66 6.86
N ARG A 13 -13.11 13.55 5.98
CA ARG A 13 -13.78 14.80 6.37
C ARG A 13 -15.10 14.55 7.10
N ASP A 14 -15.91 13.61 6.62
CA ASP A 14 -17.17 13.20 7.24
C ASP A 14 -16.98 12.57 8.63
N ARG A 15 -15.74 12.20 8.96
CA ARG A 15 -15.30 11.61 10.23
C ARG A 15 -14.38 12.55 11.02
N ASP A 16 -14.56 13.85 10.86
CA ASP A 16 -13.87 14.90 11.61
C ASP A 16 -12.33 14.91 11.43
N GLY A 17 -11.84 14.56 10.24
CA GLY A 17 -10.40 14.59 9.94
C GLY A 17 -9.64 13.50 10.70
N ARG A 18 -10.17 12.27 10.67
CA ARG A 18 -9.68 11.14 11.47
C ARG A 18 -8.19 10.88 11.26
N PHE A 19 -7.66 11.07 10.05
CA PHE A 19 -6.23 10.93 9.80
C PHE A 19 -5.40 11.93 10.60
N SER A 20 -5.78 13.21 10.61
CA SER A 20 -5.08 14.23 11.43
C SER A 20 -5.16 13.92 12.92
N VAL A 21 -6.32 13.48 13.42
CA VAL A 21 -6.47 13.03 14.81
C VAL A 21 -5.59 11.83 15.11
N HIS A 22 -5.48 10.89 14.17
CA HIS A 22 -4.63 9.70 14.29
C HIS A 22 -3.15 10.07 14.32
N VAL A 23 -2.69 10.95 13.44
CA VAL A 23 -1.32 11.48 13.44
C VAL A 23 -0.98 12.13 14.78
N ARG A 24 -1.87 12.99 15.30
CA ARG A 24 -1.66 13.66 16.59
C ARG A 24 -1.54 12.69 17.76
N LYS A 25 -2.28 11.58 17.73
CA LYS A 25 -2.24 10.55 18.79
C LYS A 25 -1.00 9.68 18.75
N ASN A 26 -0.31 9.63 17.61
CA ASN A 26 0.83 8.76 17.36
C ASN A 26 2.07 9.59 16.96
N LEU A 27 2.28 10.75 17.61
CA LEU A 27 3.44 11.61 17.34
C LEU A 27 4.77 10.94 17.69
N ASP A 28 4.75 9.94 18.57
CA ASP A 28 5.87 9.10 18.97
C ASP A 28 6.33 8.12 17.89
N GLU A 29 5.50 7.86 16.88
CA GLU A 29 5.88 7.07 15.70
C GLU A 29 6.79 7.85 14.73
N PHE A 30 6.89 9.17 14.90
CA PHE A 30 7.79 10.03 14.13
C PHE A 30 9.12 10.19 14.85
N GLU A 31 10.19 9.88 14.14
CA GLU A 31 11.56 10.24 14.52
C GLU A 31 11.87 11.62 13.94
N TRP A 32 12.44 12.51 14.74
CA TRP A 32 12.69 13.90 14.40
C TRP A 32 14.16 14.18 14.11
N GLY A 33 14.43 15.16 13.25
CA GLY A 33 15.75 15.72 13.01
C GLY A 33 16.56 14.98 11.94
N ASP A 34 15.89 14.30 11.00
CA ASP A 34 16.56 13.83 9.78
C ASP A 34 16.73 14.99 8.79
N ILE A 35 17.81 14.96 8.00
CA ILE A 35 18.09 15.98 6.99
C ILE A 35 17.15 15.81 5.79
N ALA A 36 16.75 14.56 5.51
CA ALA A 36 15.85 14.24 4.43
C ALA A 36 14.48 13.80 4.98
N PRO A 37 13.35 14.24 4.37
CA PRO A 37 12.00 13.97 4.88
C PRO A 37 11.53 12.51 4.68
N VAL A 38 12.45 11.58 4.43
CA VAL A 38 12.15 10.19 4.06
C VAL A 38 11.57 9.41 5.23
N ARG A 39 12.16 9.53 6.43
CA ARG A 39 11.65 8.85 7.63
C ARG A 39 10.26 9.34 7.97
N PHE A 40 10.09 10.65 7.97
CA PHE A 40 8.80 11.31 8.17
C PHE A 40 7.73 10.81 7.19
N ALA A 41 8.06 10.77 5.89
CA ALA A 41 7.14 10.28 4.86
C ALA A 41 6.77 8.80 5.05
N CYS A 42 7.73 7.94 5.44
CA CYS A 42 7.47 6.53 5.74
C CYS A 42 6.52 6.36 6.94
N ALA A 43 6.74 7.12 8.02
CA ALA A 43 5.87 7.11 9.20
C ALA A 43 4.46 7.60 8.84
N ALA A 44 4.36 8.71 8.09
CA ALA A 44 3.08 9.23 7.60
C ALA A 44 2.32 8.21 6.74
N TRP A 45 3.00 7.50 5.83
CA TRP A 45 2.40 6.42 5.04
C TRP A 45 1.89 5.26 5.90
N ARG A 46 2.70 4.82 6.88
CA ARG A 46 2.34 3.76 7.82
C ARG A 46 1.09 4.12 8.64
N LEU A 47 0.98 5.36 9.09
CA LEU A 47 -0.20 5.86 9.82
C LEU A 47 -1.43 6.05 8.91
N ALA A 48 -1.23 6.28 7.62
CA ALA A 48 -2.31 6.51 6.67
C ALA A 48 -2.94 5.21 6.14
N THR A 49 -2.26 4.07 6.29
CA THR A 49 -2.66 2.78 5.71
C THR A 49 -3.06 1.76 6.79
N PRO A 50 -3.84 0.72 6.45
CA PRO A 50 -4.07 -0.40 7.35
C PRO A 50 -2.75 -1.13 7.68
N PRO A 51 -2.60 -1.71 8.88
CA PRO A 51 -3.61 -1.83 9.94
C PRO A 51 -3.68 -0.62 10.88
N SER A 52 -2.77 0.37 10.76
CA SER A 52 -2.68 1.50 11.70
C SER A 52 -3.97 2.31 11.73
N LEU A 53 -4.54 2.56 10.55
CA LEU A 53 -5.83 3.22 10.40
C LEU A 53 -6.76 2.32 9.57
N SER A 54 -7.85 1.85 10.18
CA SER A 54 -8.85 1.02 9.51
C SER A 54 -10.25 1.61 9.67
N PRO A 55 -11.01 1.85 8.58
CA PRO A 55 -10.55 1.80 7.18
C PRO A 55 -9.36 2.77 6.92
N GLY A 56 -8.53 2.60 5.89
CA GLY A 56 -7.35 3.48 5.65
C GLY A 56 -7.72 4.92 5.27
N TYR A 57 -6.81 5.89 5.51
CA TYR A 57 -6.88 7.22 4.89
C TYR A 57 -6.51 7.13 3.40
N VAL A 58 -5.47 6.34 3.11
CA VAL A 58 -5.17 5.88 1.76
C VAL A 58 -5.91 4.57 1.49
N ARG A 59 -6.46 4.49 0.30
CA ARG A 59 -7.12 3.33 -0.29
C ARG A 59 -6.39 2.91 -1.54
N TRP A 60 -6.60 1.68 -1.97
CA TRP A 60 -5.96 1.15 -3.16
C TRP A 60 -6.84 0.17 -3.92
N ASP A 61 -6.48 -0.04 -5.18
CA ASP A 61 -7.12 -0.99 -6.08
C ASP A 61 -7.15 -2.37 -5.41
N ARG A 62 -8.25 -3.11 -5.59
CA ARG A 62 -8.45 -4.43 -5.01
C ARG A 62 -7.31 -5.42 -5.28
N ARG A 63 -6.56 -5.22 -6.38
CA ARG A 63 -5.39 -6.03 -6.76
C ARG A 63 -4.18 -5.73 -5.90
N VAL A 64 -4.09 -4.57 -5.27
CA VAL A 64 -3.01 -4.24 -4.32
C VAL A 64 -3.30 -4.95 -3.00
N LEU A 65 -2.48 -5.95 -2.69
CA LEU A 65 -2.59 -6.76 -1.48
C LEU A 65 -1.91 -6.08 -0.29
N GLU A 66 -0.84 -5.34 -0.55
CA GLU A 66 -0.03 -4.66 0.45
C GLU A 66 0.79 -3.54 -0.22
N ALA A 67 0.97 -2.42 0.47
CA ALA A 67 1.81 -1.31 0.01
C ALA A 67 2.52 -0.66 1.19
N THR A 68 3.85 -0.68 1.16
CA THR A 68 4.70 -0.13 2.22
C THR A 68 5.73 0.83 1.65
N CYS A 69 6.06 1.86 2.42
CA CYS A 69 7.12 2.82 2.12
C CYS A 69 8.21 2.66 3.19
N VAL A 70 9.44 2.45 2.73
CA VAL A 70 10.59 2.18 3.60
C VAL A 70 11.80 3.00 3.17
N ARG A 71 12.56 3.49 4.14
CA ARG A 71 13.86 4.10 3.88
C ARG A 71 14.86 3.01 3.51
N ASN A 72 15.51 3.15 2.37
CA ASN A 72 16.60 2.30 1.96
C ASN A 72 17.77 2.44 2.95
N THR A 73 18.27 1.32 3.45
CA THR A 73 19.33 1.30 4.47
C THR A 73 20.71 1.60 3.89
N TRP A 74 20.89 1.49 2.57
CA TRP A 74 22.17 1.73 1.90
C TRP A 74 22.43 3.21 1.63
N ASP A 75 21.47 3.90 1.01
CA ASP A 75 21.63 5.29 0.54
C ASP A 75 20.64 6.28 1.17
N GLY A 76 19.72 5.80 2.02
CA GLY A 76 18.71 6.64 2.68
C GLY A 76 17.57 7.09 1.76
N THR A 77 17.51 6.63 0.51
CA THR A 77 16.41 6.95 -0.42
C THR A 77 15.09 6.32 0.04
N LEU A 78 13.97 6.78 -0.52
CA LEU A 78 12.68 6.16 -0.29
C LEU A 78 12.45 5.03 -1.29
N ASN A 79 12.17 3.83 -0.80
CA ASN A 79 11.67 2.73 -1.60
C ASN A 79 10.21 2.44 -1.24
N ALA A 80 9.43 2.04 -2.23
CA ALA A 80 8.13 1.43 -2.01
C ALA A 80 8.16 -0.04 -2.38
N ARG A 81 7.50 -0.83 -1.53
CA ARG A 81 7.29 -2.25 -1.72
C ARG A 81 5.79 -2.51 -1.81
N ILE A 82 5.35 -2.93 -2.99
CA ILE A 82 3.94 -3.19 -3.29
C ILE A 82 3.78 -4.64 -3.72
N ARG A 83 2.87 -5.35 -3.06
CA ARG A 83 2.47 -6.69 -3.46
C ARG A 83 1.13 -6.61 -4.15
N VAL A 84 1.05 -7.11 -5.38
CA VAL A 84 -0.18 -7.12 -6.17
C VAL A 84 -0.57 -8.55 -6.53
N ALA A 85 -1.87 -8.86 -6.51
CA ALA A 85 -2.41 -10.08 -7.06
C ALA A 85 -2.14 -10.10 -8.58
N SER A 86 -1.68 -11.25 -9.09
CA SER A 86 -1.40 -11.41 -10.50
C SER A 86 -2.04 -12.70 -11.04
N PRO A 87 -2.28 -12.78 -12.36
CA PRO A 87 -2.56 -14.05 -13.01
C PRO A 87 -1.44 -15.07 -12.73
N LEU A 88 -1.79 -16.35 -12.77
CA LEU A 88 -0.80 -17.41 -12.73
C LEU A 88 0.04 -17.38 -14.02
N PRO A 89 1.34 -17.71 -13.95
CA PRO A 89 2.16 -17.91 -15.14
C PRO A 89 1.50 -18.92 -16.09
N ALA A 90 1.44 -18.61 -17.39
CA ALA A 90 0.78 -19.45 -18.40
C ALA A 90 1.17 -20.94 -18.34
N PRO A 91 2.45 -21.31 -18.14
CA PRO A 91 2.85 -22.72 -18.04
C PRO A 91 2.16 -23.51 -16.91
N LEU A 92 1.73 -22.84 -15.84
CA LEU A 92 0.96 -23.48 -14.77
C LEU A 92 -0.49 -23.71 -15.22
N THR A 93 -1.07 -22.80 -15.99
CA THR A 93 -2.48 -22.93 -16.44
C THR A 93 -2.66 -23.81 -17.68
N ASP A 94 -1.60 -24.10 -18.44
CA ASP A 94 -1.67 -24.82 -19.71
C ASP A 94 -1.99 -26.32 -19.54
N SER A 95 -1.48 -26.95 -18.47
CA SER A 95 -1.74 -28.35 -18.19
C SER A 95 -3.07 -28.55 -17.50
N ARG A 96 -4.09 -29.00 -18.25
CA ARG A 96 -5.41 -29.34 -17.70
C ARG A 96 -5.33 -30.41 -16.60
N THR A 97 -4.45 -31.40 -16.78
CA THR A 97 -4.27 -32.52 -15.84
C THR A 97 -3.67 -32.06 -14.51
N TRP A 98 -2.87 -31.00 -14.52
CA TRP A 98 -2.33 -30.41 -13.29
C TRP A 98 -3.32 -29.43 -12.66
N TRP A 99 -3.92 -28.54 -13.46
CA TRP A 99 -4.75 -27.45 -12.95
C TRP A 99 -6.16 -27.92 -12.53
N ARG A 100 -6.89 -28.59 -13.43
CA ARG A 100 -8.31 -28.94 -13.21
C ARG A 100 -8.51 -30.20 -12.39
N ASP A 101 -7.73 -31.25 -12.64
CA ASP A 101 -7.97 -32.56 -12.00
C ASP A 101 -7.59 -32.58 -10.51
N ARG A 102 -6.79 -31.62 -10.06
CA ARG A 102 -6.37 -31.47 -8.65
C ARG A 102 -7.18 -30.42 -7.88
N GLY A 103 -8.07 -29.68 -8.55
CA GLY A 103 -8.94 -28.69 -7.92
C GLY A 103 -8.21 -27.48 -7.32
N TRP A 104 -7.09 -27.04 -7.91
CA TRP A 104 -6.36 -25.87 -7.43
C TRP A 104 -7.19 -24.58 -7.56
N LEU A 105 -7.18 -23.77 -6.50
CA LEU A 105 -7.86 -22.48 -6.45
C LEU A 105 -6.87 -21.32 -6.43
N GLY A 106 -7.23 -20.22 -7.10
CA GLY A 106 -6.47 -18.98 -7.13
C GLY A 106 -6.75 -18.06 -5.94
N TRP A 107 -6.41 -16.78 -6.09
CA TRP A 107 -6.91 -15.75 -5.19
C TRP A 107 -8.43 -15.74 -5.16
N GLN A 108 -9.00 -15.66 -3.97
CA GLN A 108 -10.45 -15.57 -3.78
C GLN A 108 -10.87 -14.12 -3.67
N GLU A 109 -12.03 -13.78 -4.21
CA GLU A 109 -12.60 -12.44 -4.12
C GLU A 109 -13.84 -12.44 -3.22
N VAL A 110 -13.84 -11.61 -2.19
CA VAL A 110 -14.98 -11.40 -1.30
C VAL A 110 -15.34 -9.92 -1.36
N PHE A 111 -16.58 -9.61 -1.77
CA PHE A 111 -17.04 -8.23 -2.04
C PHE A 111 -16.07 -7.43 -2.94
N GLY A 112 -15.49 -8.10 -3.94
CA GLY A 112 -14.57 -7.50 -4.90
C GLY A 112 -13.17 -7.20 -4.34
N GLN A 113 -12.80 -7.74 -3.17
CA GLN A 113 -11.44 -7.64 -2.60
C GLN A 113 -10.77 -9.00 -2.60
N TYR A 114 -9.48 -9.06 -2.94
CA TYR A 114 -8.72 -10.30 -2.79
C TYR A 114 -8.46 -10.60 -1.32
N VAL A 115 -8.77 -11.82 -0.90
CA VAL A 115 -8.61 -12.26 0.48
C VAL A 115 -7.73 -13.50 0.57
N GLU A 116 -7.08 -13.66 1.70
CA GLU A 116 -6.40 -14.91 2.03
C GLU A 116 -7.43 -15.99 2.39
N PRO A 117 -7.24 -17.24 1.93
CA PRO A 117 -8.11 -18.35 2.32
C PRO A 117 -8.10 -18.54 3.84
N THR A 118 -9.27 -18.87 4.39
CA THR A 118 -9.36 -19.22 5.82
C THR A 118 -8.70 -20.57 6.08
N GLN A 119 -8.39 -20.88 7.35
CA GLN A 119 -7.88 -22.21 7.72
C GLN A 119 -8.82 -23.35 7.32
N GLN A 120 -10.13 -23.09 7.33
CA GLN A 120 -11.13 -24.05 6.86
C GLN A 120 -11.05 -24.29 5.35
N ASP A 121 -10.77 -23.25 4.56
CA ASP A 121 -10.60 -23.37 3.11
C ASP A 121 -9.34 -24.16 2.77
N LEU A 122 -8.22 -23.83 3.43
CA LEU A 122 -6.93 -24.50 3.26
C LEU A 122 -6.98 -25.99 3.61
N ALA A 123 -7.83 -26.39 4.55
CA ALA A 123 -8.02 -27.80 4.90
C ALA A 123 -8.82 -28.59 3.84
N ARG A 124 -9.58 -27.90 2.98
CA ARG A 124 -10.52 -28.52 2.01
C ARG A 124 -10.00 -28.50 0.59
N ASN A 125 -9.29 -27.45 0.20
CA ASN A 125 -8.89 -27.23 -1.18
C ASN A 125 -7.42 -26.81 -1.27
N PRO A 126 -6.69 -27.25 -2.31
CA PRO A 126 -5.36 -26.74 -2.58
C PRO A 126 -5.44 -25.35 -3.23
N PHE A 127 -4.53 -24.44 -2.86
CA PHE A 127 -4.46 -23.08 -3.40
C PHE A 127 -3.10 -22.81 -4.04
N VAL A 128 -3.10 -22.15 -5.20
CA VAL A 128 -1.90 -21.56 -5.79
C VAL A 128 -2.21 -20.12 -6.16
N ARG A 129 -1.50 -19.18 -5.55
CA ARG A 129 -1.80 -17.74 -5.60
C ARG A 129 -0.57 -17.01 -6.10
N ALA A 130 -0.61 -16.53 -7.33
CA ALA A 130 0.48 -15.70 -7.84
C ALA A 130 0.32 -14.25 -7.39
N SER A 131 1.43 -13.66 -6.99
CA SER A 131 1.52 -12.24 -6.71
C SER A 131 2.82 -11.71 -7.30
N LEU A 132 2.79 -10.46 -7.76
CA LEU A 132 4.01 -9.74 -8.12
C LEU A 132 4.42 -8.84 -6.97
N LEU A 133 5.73 -8.81 -6.73
CA LEU A 133 6.38 -7.87 -5.84
C LEU A 133 7.01 -6.76 -6.68
N ILE A 134 6.63 -5.53 -6.38
CA ILE A 134 7.17 -4.31 -7.00
C ILE A 134 7.99 -3.61 -5.93
N ASP A 135 9.32 -3.64 -6.07
CA ASP A 135 10.25 -2.86 -5.26
C ASP A 135 10.81 -1.74 -6.15
N VAL A 136 10.46 -0.49 -5.84
CA VAL A 136 10.80 0.67 -6.68
C VAL A 136 11.28 1.85 -5.84
N PRO A 137 12.32 2.59 -6.29
CA PRO A 137 12.65 3.87 -5.69
C PRO A 137 11.55 4.88 -5.99
N VAL A 138 11.18 5.67 -4.98
CA VAL A 138 10.16 6.72 -5.09
C VAL A 138 10.84 8.09 -5.13
N PRO A 139 10.54 8.93 -6.14
CA PRO A 139 11.09 10.28 -6.21
C PRO A 139 10.75 11.11 -4.96
N LEU A 140 11.75 11.81 -4.41
CA LEU A 140 11.62 12.62 -3.19
C LEU A 140 11.31 14.10 -3.46
N GLY A 141 11.44 14.55 -4.71
CA GLY A 141 11.60 15.98 -5.04
C GLY A 141 10.46 16.89 -4.56
N ASP A 142 9.25 16.35 -4.49
CA ASP A 142 8.05 17.09 -4.10
C ASP A 142 7.60 16.79 -2.65
N LEU A 143 8.34 15.97 -1.90
CA LEU A 143 8.01 15.73 -0.50
C LEU A 143 8.11 17.04 0.29
N PRO A 144 7.16 17.31 1.21
CA PRO A 144 7.29 18.46 2.09
C PRO A 144 8.54 18.31 2.97
N PRO A 145 9.15 19.43 3.39
CA PRO A 145 10.20 19.37 4.40
C PRO A 145 9.67 18.70 5.68
N GLU A 146 10.57 18.03 6.41
CA GLU A 146 10.25 17.47 7.72
C GLU A 146 9.91 18.62 8.69
N PRO A 147 8.84 18.49 9.48
CA PRO A 147 8.56 19.42 10.57
C PRO A 147 9.72 19.50 11.58
N GLU A 148 9.93 20.66 12.19
CA GLU A 148 11.00 20.83 13.20
C GLU A 148 10.74 20.02 14.48
N GLY A 149 9.49 19.61 14.72
CA GLY A 149 9.12 18.78 15.86
C GLY A 149 7.61 18.58 16.01
N PRO A 150 7.17 17.97 17.13
CA PRO A 150 5.79 17.54 17.35
C PRO A 150 4.75 18.68 17.41
N HIS A 151 5.20 19.93 17.54
CA HIS A 151 4.35 21.12 17.60
C HIS A 151 4.28 21.88 16.27
N ASP A 152 4.97 21.42 15.23
CA ASP A 152 5.10 22.12 13.95
C ASP A 152 4.20 21.52 12.86
N GLN A 153 2.90 21.78 12.94
CA GLN A 153 1.91 21.45 11.88
C GLN A 153 2.02 20.01 11.32
N VAL A 154 2.40 19.05 12.17
CA VAL A 154 2.76 17.67 11.78
C VAL A 154 1.65 17.00 10.97
N GLU A 155 0.40 17.23 11.34
CA GLU A 155 -0.76 16.66 10.67
C GLU A 155 -0.89 17.13 9.22
N GLN A 156 -0.63 18.43 8.98
CA GLN A 156 -0.66 19.01 7.64
C GLN A 156 0.49 18.47 6.79
N SER A 157 1.70 18.43 7.34
CA SER A 157 2.89 17.91 6.66
C SER A 157 2.74 16.41 6.34
N ALA A 158 2.18 15.62 7.26
CA ALA A 158 1.89 14.21 7.04
C ALA A 158 0.86 14.02 5.90
N GLY A 159 -0.22 14.81 5.88
CA GLY A 159 -1.21 14.78 4.81
C GLY A 159 -0.62 15.13 3.44
N ARG A 160 0.27 16.14 3.38
CA ARG A 160 0.99 16.51 2.15
C ARG A 160 1.95 15.41 1.70
N ALA A 161 2.74 14.84 2.61
CA ALA A 161 3.65 13.75 2.30
C ALA A 161 2.88 12.55 1.71
N VAL A 162 1.79 12.14 2.36
CA VAL A 162 0.91 11.07 1.85
C VAL A 162 0.34 11.39 0.48
N THR A 163 -0.05 12.65 0.23
CA THR A 163 -0.56 13.09 -1.09
C THR A 163 0.49 12.92 -2.18
N VAL A 164 1.74 13.32 -1.91
CA VAL A 164 2.87 13.14 -2.84
C VAL A 164 3.13 11.66 -3.07
N LEU A 165 3.21 10.85 -2.01
CA LEU A 165 3.40 9.40 -2.13
C LEU A 165 2.31 8.73 -2.97
N VAL A 166 1.03 9.05 -2.74
CA VAL A 166 -0.07 8.52 -3.56
C VAL A 166 0.08 8.88 -5.03
N ARG A 167 0.54 10.10 -5.35
CA ARG A 167 0.80 10.51 -6.73
C ARG A 167 1.94 9.68 -7.34
N GLU A 168 3.11 9.67 -6.71
CA GLU A 168 4.29 8.95 -7.23
C GLU A 168 4.03 7.44 -7.38
N LEU A 169 3.35 6.84 -6.40
CA LEU A 169 2.99 5.42 -6.45
C LEU A 169 1.97 5.13 -7.55
N ASN A 170 1.05 6.04 -7.84
CA ASN A 170 0.16 5.87 -8.97
C ASN A 170 0.91 5.90 -10.29
N ASP A 171 1.86 6.80 -10.46
CA ASP A 171 2.65 6.92 -11.68
C ASP A 171 3.52 5.66 -11.93
N LEU A 172 4.01 5.04 -10.85
CA LEU A 172 4.80 3.80 -10.91
C LEU A 172 3.95 2.53 -11.06
N VAL A 173 2.86 2.41 -10.32
CA VAL A 173 2.13 1.14 -10.13
C VAL A 173 0.93 1.00 -11.08
N THR A 174 0.25 2.10 -11.42
CA THR A 174 -0.93 2.04 -12.33
C THR A 174 -0.58 1.37 -13.67
N PRO A 175 0.55 1.72 -14.34
CA PRO A 175 0.92 1.05 -15.59
C PRO A 175 1.13 -0.46 -15.42
N VAL A 176 1.66 -0.90 -14.28
CA VAL A 176 1.85 -2.34 -14.00
C VAL A 176 0.50 -3.03 -13.86
N LEU A 177 -0.44 -2.44 -13.10
CA LEU A 177 -1.79 -2.98 -12.95
C LEU A 177 -2.55 -3.04 -14.28
N ASP A 178 -2.36 -2.06 -15.17
CA ASP A 178 -2.96 -2.06 -16.50
C ASP A 178 -2.45 -3.21 -17.38
N GLN A 179 -1.20 -3.67 -17.19
CA GLN A 179 -0.68 -4.85 -17.90
C GLN A 179 -1.20 -6.18 -17.34
N LEU A 180 -1.71 -6.20 -16.11
CA LEU A 180 -2.18 -7.42 -15.46
C LEU A 180 -3.64 -7.77 -15.77
N GLY A 181 -4.36 -6.90 -16.49
CA GLY A 181 -5.77 -7.08 -16.85
C GLY A 181 -6.71 -6.43 -15.83
#